data_AF-A0A5J6TY64-F1
#
_entry.id   AF-A0A5J6TY64-F1
#
_cell.length_a   1.000
_cell.length_b   1.000
_cell.length_c   1.000
_cell.angle_alpha   90.00
_cell.angle_beta   90.00
_cell.angle_gamma   90.00
#
_symmetry.space_group_name_H-M   'P 1'
#
loop_
_entity.id
_entity.type
_entity.pdbx_description
1 polymer ?
#
loop_
_entity_poly.entity_id
_entity_poly.type
_entity_poly.pdbx_seq_one_letter_code
_entity_poly.pdbx_strand_id
1 'polypeptide(L)' 'MTNEGRLLGGKVALLTGAARGIGRATAARFGRESARAVVADIGYDASKHAVTGMTRPARRGHWRRWEAPPMYHV' A
#
# COMPACT_ATOMS: atom_id res chain seq x y z
N MET A 1 9.16 -0.17 18.23
CA MET A 1 8.08 0.34 17.35
C MET A 1 7.67 1.71 17.86
N THR A 2 7.99 2.79 17.16
CA THR A 2 7.70 4.15 17.64
C THR A 2 6.31 4.59 17.17
N ASN A 3 5.38 4.74 18.11
CA ASN A 3 4.05 5.25 17.83
C ASN A 3 4.13 6.79 17.86
N GLU A 4 4.49 7.41 16.73
CA GLU A 4 4.68 8.87 16.58
C GLU A 4 3.35 9.67 16.61
N GLY A 5 2.41 9.29 17.49
CA GLY A 5 1.09 9.94 17.62
C GLY A 5 0.11 9.64 16.47
N ARG A 6 0.41 8.70 15.58
CA ARG A 6 -0.50 8.27 14.50
C ARG A 6 -0.97 6.84 14.69
N LEU A 7 -2.24 6.57 14.42
CA LEU A 7 -2.89 5.30 14.77
C LEU A 7 -2.20 4.06 14.17
N LEU A 8 -1.57 4.20 13.01
CA LEU A 8 -0.93 3.10 12.28
C LEU A 8 0.59 3.26 12.13
N GLY A 9 1.21 4.09 12.98
CA GLY A 9 2.64 4.37 12.95
C GLY A 9 3.49 3.09 12.99
N GLY A 10 4.28 2.87 11.93
CA GLY A 10 5.20 1.74 11.86
C GLY A 10 4.54 0.38 11.60
N LYS A 11 3.24 0.33 11.32
CA LYS A 11 2.52 -0.89 10.95
C LYS A 11 2.63 -1.17 9.44
N VAL A 12 2.44 -2.43 9.07
CA VAL A 12 2.29 -2.87 7.67
C VAL A 12 0.83 -3.28 7.47
N ALA A 13 0.21 -2.85 6.37
CA ALA A 13 -1.17 -3.15 6.05
C ALA A 13 -1.30 -3.70 4.62
N LEU A 14 -1.90 -4.88 4.48
CA LEU A 14 -2.30 -5.45 3.20
C LEU A 14 -3.76 -5.10 2.94
N LEU A 15 -4.05 -4.45 1.82
CA LEU A 15 -5.38 -3.91 1.50
C LEU A 15 -5.87 -4.51 0.17
N THR A 16 -6.98 -5.26 0.23
CA THR A 16 -7.63 -5.85 -0.95
C THR A 16 -8.68 -4.90 -1.55
N GLY A 17 -8.94 -4.99 -2.85
CA GLY A 17 -9.87 -4.08 -3.55
C GLY A 17 -9.42 -2.61 -3.52
N ALA A 18 -8.12 -2.36 -3.31
CA ALA A 18 -7.60 -1.05 -2.96
C ALA A 18 -7.23 -0.17 -4.17
N ALA A 19 -7.52 -0.63 -5.40
CA ALA A 19 -7.25 0.17 -6.59
C ALA A 19 -8.27 1.31 -6.81
N ARG A 20 -9.49 1.19 -6.27
CA ARG A 20 -10.59 2.15 -6.53
C ARG A 20 -11.52 2.36 -5.33
N GLY A 21 -12.43 3.32 -5.47
CA GLY A 21 -13.51 3.57 -4.52
C GLY A 21 -13.05 3.66 -3.06
N ILE A 22 -13.78 2.97 -2.17
CA ILE A 22 -13.49 2.94 -0.74
C ILE A 22 -12.12 2.33 -0.45
N GLY A 23 -11.73 1.25 -1.14
CA GLY A 23 -10.42 0.62 -0.93
C GLY A 23 -9.26 1.57 -1.17
N ARG A 24 -9.32 2.37 -2.24
CA ARG A 24 -8.34 3.42 -2.53
C ARG A 24 -8.33 4.52 -1.46
N ALA A 25 -9.51 4.96 -1.01
CA ALA A 25 -9.62 5.96 0.05
C ALA A 25 -9.02 5.46 1.37
N THR A 26 -9.25 4.19 1.71
CA THR A 26 -8.68 3.51 2.88
C THR A 26 -7.16 3.44 2.78
N ALA A 27 -6.62 3.00 1.64
CA ALA A 27 -5.17 2.94 1.43
C ALA A 27 -4.51 4.32 1.55
N ALA A 28 -5.14 5.37 1.03
CA ALA A 28 -4.68 6.74 1.20
C ALA A 28 -4.72 7.19 2.68
N ARG A 29 -5.77 6.83 3.44
CA ARG A 29 -5.84 7.13 4.87
C ARG A 29 -4.75 6.40 5.65
N PHE A 30 -4.50 5.13 5.35
CA PHE A 30 -3.47 4.32 6.03
C PHE A 30 -2.07 4.88 5.82
N GLY A 31 -1.75 5.35 4.61
CA GLY A 31 -0.49 6.07 4.35
C GLY A 31 -0.36 7.35 5.17
N ARG A 32 -1.45 8.12 5.31
CA ARG A 32 -1.47 9.32 6.18
C ARG A 32 -1.23 8.98 7.65
N GLU A 33 -1.72 7.84 8.12
CA GLU A 33 -1.47 7.32 9.47
C GLU A 33 -0.08 6.66 9.64
N SER A 34 0.82 6.83 8.67
CA SER A 34 2.20 6.30 8.67
C SER A 34 2.30 4.76 8.61
N ALA A 35 1.29 4.10 8.05
CA ALA A 35 1.38 2.69 7.69
C ALA A 35 2.21 2.49 6.41
N ARG A 36 2.90 1.35 6.32
CA ARG A 36 3.40 0.81 5.06
C ARG A 36 2.29 -0.02 4.44
N ALA A 37 1.67 0.48 3.37
CA ALA A 37 0.55 -0.20 2.73
C ALA A 37 1.00 -1.03 1.52
N VAL A 38 0.38 -2.20 1.35
CA VAL A 38 0.42 -3.04 0.14
C VAL A 38 -0.98 -3.01 -0.47
N VAL A 39 -1.08 -2.62 -1.74
CA VAL A 39 -2.33 -2.59 -2.51
C VAL A 39 -2.45 -3.89 -3.29
N ALA A 40 -3.52 -4.63 -3.05
CA ALA A 40 -3.90 -5.83 -3.77
C ALA A 40 -5.26 -5.61 -4.44
N ASP A 41 -5.34 -5.86 -5.73
CA ASP A 41 -6.56 -5.79 -6.52
C ASP A 41 -6.41 -6.72 -7.72
N ILE A 42 -7.53 -7.16 -8.29
CA ILE A 42 -7.54 -7.99 -9.50
C ILE A 42 -7.06 -7.20 -10.72
N GLY A 43 -7.28 -5.88 -10.74
CA GLY A 43 -6.83 -5.01 -11.82
C GLY A 43 -5.37 -4.57 -11.60
N TYR A 44 -4.41 -5.21 -12.27
CA TYR A 44 -3.00 -4.86 -12.16
C TYR A 44 -2.72 -3.38 -12.49
N ASP A 45 -3.20 -2.91 -13.65
CA ASP A 45 -2.99 -1.52 -14.07
C ASP A 45 -3.69 -0.54 -13.13
N ALA A 46 -4.91 -0.86 -12.71
CA ALA A 46 -5.64 -0.06 -11.74
C ALA A 46 -4.86 0.06 -10.41
N SER A 47 -4.25 -1.04 -9.94
CA SER A 47 -3.40 -1.04 -8.74
C SER A 47 -2.17 -0.15 -8.94
N LYS A 48 -1.51 -0.26 -10.10
CA LYS A 48 -0.33 0.56 -10.46
C LYS A 48 -0.66 2.05 -10.48
N HIS A 49 -1.78 2.43 -11.08
CA HIS A 49 -2.25 3.81 -11.08
C HIS A 49 -2.61 4.30 -9.67
N ALA A 50 -3.24 3.46 -8.86
CA ALA A 50 -3.65 3.81 -7.49
C ALA A 50 -2.45 4.13 -6.59
N VAL A 51 -1.36 3.37 -6.68
CA VAL A 51 -0.15 3.61 -5.88
C VAL A 51 0.69 4.79 -6.35
N THR A 52 0.60 5.17 -7.64
CA THR A 52 1.37 6.29 -8.20
C THR A 52 1.02 7.63 -7.52
N GLY A 53 -0.24 7.79 -7.08
CA GLY A 53 -0.69 8.96 -6.33
C GLY A 53 -0.50 8.89 -4.81
N MET A 54 0.06 7.79 -4.28
CA MET A 54 0.26 7.61 -2.84
C MET A 54 1.64 8.09 -2.42
N THR A 55 1.68 9.08 -1.53
CA THR A 55 2.94 9.66 -1.04
C THR A 55 3.76 8.62 -0.29
N ARG A 56 5.07 8.53 -0.60
CA ARG A 56 6.01 7.68 0.13
C ARG A 56 6.11 8.19 1.58
N PRO A 57 5.88 7.36 2.61
CA PRO A 57 6.21 7.77 3.98
C PRO A 57 7.71 8.08 4.03
N ALA A 58 8.06 9.25 4.57
CA ALA A 58 9.37 9.87 4.45
C ALA A 58 10.54 9.00 4.92
N ARG A 59 10.30 8.01 5.79
CA ARG A 59 11.36 7.23 6.43
C ARG A 59 11.77 6.03 5.56
N ARG A 60 13.09 5.86 5.36
CA ARG A 60 13.71 4.80 4.55
C ARG A 60 13.18 3.43 4.98
N GLY A 61 12.35 2.83 4.13
CA GLY A 61 12.11 1.41 4.09
C GLY A 61 12.52 0.95 2.70
N HIS A 62 13.33 -0.10 2.62
CA HIS A 62 13.69 -0.72 1.35
C HIS A 62 12.42 -1.22 0.66
N TRP A 63 11.88 -0.45 -0.28
CA TRP A 63 10.91 -0.94 -1.23
C TRP A 63 11.71 -1.68 -2.31
N ARG A 64 11.71 -3.02 -2.28
CA ARG A 64 12.06 -3.79 -3.47
C ARG A 64 10.78 -4.00 -4.25
N ARG A 65 10.81 -3.71 -5.56
CA ARG A 65 9.83 -4.21 -6.51
C ARG A 65 9.77 -5.71 -6.31
N TRP A 66 8.65 -6.23 -5.85
CA TRP A 66 8.41 -7.66 -5.92
C TRP A 66 8.17 -7.97 -7.39
N GLU A 67 9.16 -8.59 -8.02
CA GLU A 67 8.98 -9.24 -9.32
C GLU A 67 8.40 -10.61 -9.03
N ALA A 68 7.18 -10.85 -9.52
CA ALA A 68 6.60 -12.18 -9.47
C ALA A 68 7.56 -13.14 -10.17
N PRO A 69 8.02 -14.24 -9.53
CA PRO A 69 8.56 -15.34 -10.31
C PRO A 69 7.49 -15.81 -11.31
N PRO A 70 7.88 -16.33 -12.48
CA PRO A 70 6.92 -16.71 -13.52
C PRO A 70 5.86 -17.67 -12.98
N MET A 71 4.65 -17.13 -12.89
CA MET A 71 3.31 -17.72 -12.69
C MET A 71 3.06 -18.63 -11.47
N TYR A 72 2.09 -18.20 -10.66
CA TYR A 72 0.99 -19.07 -10.28
C TYR A 72 -0.27 -18.56 -10.96
N HIS A 73 -0.95 -19.44 -11.71
CA HIS A 73 -2.32 -19.22 -12.12
C HIS A 73 -3.24 -19.25 -10.90
N VAL A 74 -4.11 -18.26 -10.80
CA VAL A 74 -5.44 -18.40 -10.19
C VAL A 74 -6.45 -17.80 -11.16
#